data_AF-A0A966ISJ6-F1
#
_entry.id   AF-A0A966ISJ6-F1
#
_cell.length_a   1.000
_cell.length_b   1.000
_cell.length_c   1.000
_cell.angle_alpha   90.00
_cell.angle_beta   90.00
_cell.angle_gamma   90.00
#
_symmetry.space_group_name_H-M   'P 1'
#
loop_
_entity.id
_entity.type
_entity.pdbx_description
1 polymer ?
#
loop_
_entity_poly.entity_id
_entity_poly.type
_entity_poly.pdbx_seq_one_letter_code
_entity_poly.pdbx_strand_id
1 'polypeptide(L)' 'MSVNNKVIISCAVTGAIHTPSMSPHLPITPEEIIT' A
#
# COMPACT_ATOMS: atom_id res chain seq x y z
N MET A 1 -16.61 21.99 4.40
CA MET A 1 -15.60 20.93 4.63
C MET A 1 -15.31 20.90 6.12
N SER A 2 -15.36 19.73 6.75
CA SER A 2 -15.11 19.59 8.19
C SER A 2 -13.63 19.86 8.48
N VAL A 3 -13.33 20.86 9.31
CA VAL A 3 -11.97 21.20 9.76
C VAL A 3 -11.63 20.29 10.93
N ASN A 4 -11.50 19.00 10.65
CA ASN A 4 -11.01 18.04 11.63
C ASN A 4 -9.50 17.90 11.43
N ASN A 5 -8.70 18.36 12.39
CA ASN A 5 -7.23 18.32 12.33
C ASN A 5 -6.65 16.90 12.45
N LYS A 6 -7.51 15.87 12.52
CA LYS A 6 -7.15 14.46 12.45
C LYS A 6 -7.38 13.95 11.03
N VAL A 7 -6.30 13.67 10.33
CA VAL A 7 -6.30 13.16 8.96
C VAL A 7 -6.13 11.65 9.00
N ILE A 8 -6.94 10.93 8.24
CA ILE A 8 -6.78 9.49 8.03
C ILE A 8 -5.87 9.29 6.81
N ILE A 9 -4.78 8.56 7.00
CA ILE A 9 -3.89 8.14 5.92
C ILE A 9 -4.08 6.63 5.76
N SER A 10 -4.58 6.22 4.60
CA SER A 10 -4.76 4.81 4.25
C SER A 10 -3.66 4.36 3.31
N CYS A 11 -3.19 3.12 3.46
CA CYS A 11 -2.22 2.50 2.56
C CYS A 11 -2.82 1.24 1.90
N ALA A 12 -2.77 1.19 0.57
CA ALA A 12 -3.04 -0.02 -0.21
C ALA A 12 -1.70 -0.59 -0.69
N VAL A 13 -1.13 -1.51 0.10
CA VAL A 13 0.28 -1.91 0.00
C VAL A 13 0.68 -2.62 -1.30
N THR A 14 -0.21 -3.39 -1.93
CA THR A 14 0.11 -4.13 -3.17
C THR A 14 -0.98 -4.00 -4.24
N GLY A 15 -2.26 -4.10 -3.86
CA GLY A 15 -3.37 -4.04 -4.80
C GLY A 15 -3.31 -5.18 -5.84
N ALA A 16 -3.76 -4.93 -7.07
CA ALA A 16 -3.79 -5.93 -8.16
C ALA A 16 -3.41 -5.37 -9.54
N ILE A 17 -2.90 -4.13 -9.59
CA ILE A 17 -2.59 -3.44 -10.86
C ILE A 17 -1.11 -3.57 -11.23
N HIS A 18 -0.22 -3.33 -10.26
CA HIS A 18 1.21 -3.52 -10.50
C HIS A 18 1.55 -5.01 -10.52
N THR A 19 2.47 -5.40 -11.40
CA THR A 19 2.99 -6.77 -11.49
C THR A 19 4.45 -6.83 -11.01
N PRO A 20 4.96 -8.01 -10.62
CA PRO A 20 6.32 -8.15 -10.10
C PRO A 20 7.42 -7.69 -11.07
N SER A 21 7.16 -7.71 -12.37
CA SER A 21 8.11 -7.23 -13.38
C SER A 21 8.24 -5.70 -13.44
N MET A 22 7.27 -4.96 -12.90
CA MET A 22 7.26 -3.49 -12.93
C MET A 22 8.10 -2.89 -11.81
N SER A 23 8.24 -3.58 -10.67
CA SER A 23 9.00 -3.10 -9.53
C SER A 23 9.56 -4.25 -8.70
N PRO A 24 10.85 -4.21 -8.32
CA PRO A 24 11.43 -5.17 -7.39
C PRO A 24 10.94 -4.98 -5.94
N HIS A 25 10.18 -3.92 -5.66
CA HIS A 25 9.67 -3.60 -4.33
C HIS A 25 8.16 -3.86 -4.17
N LEU A 26 7.51 -4.53 -5.13
CA LEU A 26 6.10 -4.90 -5.00
C LEU A 26 5.97 -6.06 -4.01
N PRO A 27 5.27 -5.89 -2.86
CA PRO A 27 5.06 -6.99 -1.92
C PRO A 27 4.15 -8.05 -2.53
N ILE A 28 4.58 -9.31 -2.54
CA ILE A 28 3.85 -10.44 -3.14
C ILE A 28 3.59 -11.57 -2.15
N THR A 29 4.52 -11.80 -1.22
CA THR A 29 4.37 -12.82 -0.19
C THR A 29 3.73 -12.26 1.09
N PRO A 30 3.08 -13.10 1.92
CA PRO A 30 2.55 -12.65 3.21
C PRO A 30 3.61 -11.98 4.09
N GLU A 31 4.82 -12.51 4.11
CA GLU A 31 5.95 -12.01 4.90
C GLU A 31 6.40 -10.60 4.46
N GLU A 32 6.35 -10.30 3.15
CA GLU A 32 6.65 -8.95 2.63
C GLU A 32 5.52 -7.94 2.87
N ILE A 33 4.28 -8.39 3.04
CA ILE A 33 3.12 -7.51 3.29
C ILE A 33 3.08 -7.04 4.75
N ILE A 34 3.55 -7.86 5.68
CA ILE A 34 3.56 -7.56 7.12
C ILE A 34 4.80 -6.77 7.57
N THR A 35 5.93 -6.93 6.88
CA THR A 35 7.21 -6.32 7.25
C THR A 35 7.31 -4.89 6.73
#